data_AF-A0A2N1ANL5-F1
#
_entry.id   AF-A0A2N1ANL5-F1
#
_cell.length_a   1.000
_cell.length_b   1.000
_cell.length_c   1.000
_cell.angle_alpha   90.00
_cell.angle_beta   90.00
_cell.angle_gamma   90.00
#
_symmetry.space_group_name_H-M   'P 1'
#
loop_
_entity.id
_entity.type
_entity.pdbx_description
1 polymer ?
#
loop_
_entity_poly.entity_id
_entity_poly.type
_entity_poly.pdbx_seq_one_letter_code
_entity_poly.pdbx_strand_id
1 'polypeptide(L)'
;MPKSDRIGQTFGKLTVIADHGGAQLHCRCECGREGIYSRAITKPSYRGPKACPWCLGSPCEECDTIIPNKGRMPAKTCSEACRVARANRRERERYERIKDTEHFRATRAAYLERLASLMDAYPELAESIREDHRRAVRAWRERQMSDSVLRACYLEAHRQREAKRLEHIRSDPEAYTEHLRRQREWYHSLSDADYHRIFVEGREERALRKNRRE
;
A
#
# COMPACT_ATOMS: atom_id res chain seq x y z
N MET A 1 42.30 -44.39 7.46
CA MET A 1 42.68 -43.54 6.30
C MET A 1 42.76 -42.10 6.77
N PRO A 2 43.84 -41.37 6.47
CA PRO A 2 43.99 -39.99 6.91
C PRO A 2 42.84 -39.14 6.34
N LYS A 3 42.17 -38.37 7.20
CA LYS A 3 41.07 -37.48 6.83
C LYS A 3 41.65 -36.46 5.85
N SER A 4 41.34 -36.60 4.56
CA SER A 4 41.81 -35.65 3.54
C SER A 4 41.34 -34.25 3.95
N ASP A 5 42.28 -33.35 4.17
CA ASP A 5 41.97 -31.97 4.46
C ASP A 5 41.31 -31.35 3.23
N ARG A 6 40.11 -30.81 3.43
CA ARG A 6 39.28 -30.20 2.37
C ARG A 6 39.33 -28.68 2.46
N ILE A 7 40.00 -28.13 3.47
CA ILE A 7 40.13 -26.69 3.66
C ILE A 7 40.81 -26.08 2.43
N GLY A 8 40.27 -24.96 1.95
CA GLY A 8 40.73 -24.26 0.74
C GLY A 8 40.16 -24.77 -0.58
N GLN A 9 39.51 -25.94 -0.61
CA GLN A 9 38.87 -26.44 -1.84
C GLN A 9 37.61 -25.63 -2.18
N THR A 10 37.40 -25.38 -3.47
CA THR A 10 36.26 -24.62 -3.98
C THR A 10 35.32 -25.50 -4.81
N PHE A 11 34.02 -25.42 -4.52
CA PHE A 11 32.95 -26.16 -5.17
C PHE A 11 31.89 -25.19 -5.68
N GLY A 12 31.93 -24.85 -6.97
CA GLY A 12 31.12 -23.76 -7.52
C GLY A 12 31.54 -22.43 -6.91
N LYS A 13 30.63 -21.75 -6.21
CA LYS A 13 30.89 -20.45 -5.55
C LYS A 13 31.25 -20.57 -4.07
N LEU A 14 31.45 -21.79 -3.57
CA LEU A 14 31.67 -22.08 -2.14
C LEU A 14 33.09 -22.59 -1.90
N THR A 15 33.85 -21.92 -1.03
CA THR A 15 35.18 -22.33 -0.59
C THR A 15 35.12 -22.88 0.84
N VAL A 16 35.69 -24.06 1.08
CA VAL A 16 35.70 -24.70 2.41
C VAL A 16 36.68 -23.97 3.31
N ILE A 17 36.20 -23.48 4.46
CA ILE A 17 37.01 -22.79 5.48
C ILE A 17 37.27 -23.66 6.72
N ALA A 18 36.36 -24.58 7.04
CA ALA A 18 36.57 -25.56 8.10
C ALA A 18 35.85 -26.89 7.81
N ASP A 19 36.51 -28.00 8.18
CA ASP A 19 35.93 -29.34 8.17
C ASP A 19 35.77 -29.81 9.63
N HIS A 20 34.54 -29.75 10.16
CA HIS A 20 34.23 -30.22 11.52
C HIS A 20 34.23 -31.75 11.63
N GLY A 21 34.63 -32.48 10.59
CA GLY A 21 34.82 -33.92 10.62
C GLY A 21 33.55 -34.76 10.58
N GLY A 22 32.37 -34.13 10.60
CA GLY A 22 31.05 -34.74 10.45
C GLY A 22 30.54 -34.74 9.00
N ALA A 23 29.21 -34.83 8.83
CA ALA A 23 28.52 -34.83 7.53
C ALA A 23 28.39 -33.44 6.89
N GLN A 24 28.96 -32.41 7.51
CA GLN A 24 28.82 -31.01 7.15
C GLN A 24 30.19 -30.32 7.04
N LEU A 25 30.30 -29.35 6.13
CA LEU A 25 31.45 -28.50 5.88
C LEU A 25 31.04 -27.05 6.13
N HIS A 26 31.92 -26.27 6.75
CA HIS A 26 31.75 -24.83 6.84
C HIS A 26 32.39 -24.19 5.61
N CYS A 27 31.58 -23.50 4.81
CA CYS A 27 32.03 -22.89 3.56
C CYS A 27 31.71 -21.40 3.52
N ARG A 28 32.61 -20.63 2.92
CA ARG A 28 32.43 -19.22 2.57
C ARG A 28 32.06 -19.10 1.10
N CYS A 29 30.99 -18.38 0.80
CA CYS A 29 30.57 -18.07 -0.56
C CYS A 29 31.39 -16.90 -1.15
N GLU A 30 31.49 -16.80 -2.47
CA GLU A 30 32.08 -15.65 -3.17
C GLU A 30 31.46 -14.30 -2.75
N CYS A 31 30.18 -14.29 -2.36
CA CYS A 31 29.52 -13.08 -1.84
C CYS A 31 29.93 -12.73 -0.38
N GLY A 32 30.93 -13.42 0.18
CA GLY A 32 31.43 -13.23 1.55
C GLY A 32 30.61 -13.88 2.66
N ARG A 33 29.44 -14.48 2.35
CA ARG A 33 28.59 -15.12 3.36
C ARG A 33 29.05 -16.55 3.68
N GLU A 34 29.07 -16.88 4.95
CA GLU A 34 29.42 -18.21 5.43
C GLU A 34 28.16 -19.06 5.70
N GLY A 35 28.31 -20.37 5.62
CA GLY A 35 27.22 -21.30 5.85
C GLY A 35 27.66 -22.76 5.90
N ILE A 36 26.74 -23.60 6.36
CA ILE A 36 26.97 -25.03 6.56
C ILE A 36 26.40 -25.79 5.37
N TYR A 37 27.23 -26.61 4.72
CA TYR A 37 26.86 -27.40 3.54
C TYR A 37 27.17 -28.88 3.75
N SER A 38 26.47 -29.75 3.01
CA SER A 38 26.74 -31.19 3.10
C SER A 38 28.13 -31.54 2.58
N ARG A 39 28.86 -32.39 3.30
CA ARG A 39 30.14 -32.98 2.86
C ARG A 39 30.03 -33.71 1.51
N ALA A 40 28.82 -34.16 1.15
CA ALA A 40 28.53 -34.77 -0.13
C ALA A 40 28.80 -33.82 -1.32
N ILE A 41 28.93 -32.50 -1.12
CA ILE A 41 29.29 -31.53 -2.16
C ILE A 41 30.60 -31.88 -2.89
N THR A 42 31.49 -32.60 -2.21
CA THR A 42 32.77 -33.09 -2.77
C THR A 42 32.62 -34.25 -3.74
N LYS A 43 31.46 -34.91 -3.78
CA LYS A 43 31.20 -36.06 -4.66
C LYS A 43 30.73 -35.60 -6.05
N PRO A 44 31.19 -36.23 -7.14
CA PRO A 44 30.70 -35.92 -8.51
C PRO A 44 29.19 -36.11 -8.69
N SER A 45 28.56 -36.99 -7.90
CA SER A 45 27.12 -37.26 -7.93
C SER A 45 26.27 -36.19 -7.25
N TYR A 46 26.87 -35.20 -6.58
CA TYR A 46 26.13 -34.16 -5.89
C TYR A 46 25.34 -33.28 -6.87
N ARG A 47 24.04 -33.12 -6.60
CA ARG A 47 23.10 -32.28 -7.38
C ARG A 47 22.50 -31.14 -6.56
N GLY A 48 22.99 -30.92 -5.34
CA GLY A 48 22.52 -29.83 -4.49
C GLY A 48 23.16 -28.47 -4.84
N PRO A 49 22.80 -27.42 -4.09
CA PRO A 49 23.28 -26.06 -4.35
C PRO A 49 24.80 -25.94 -4.12
N LYS A 50 25.50 -25.38 -5.11
CA LYS A 50 26.93 -25.02 -5.05
C LYS A 50 27.16 -23.51 -4.88
N ALA A 51 26.18 -22.83 -4.28
CA ALA A 51 26.21 -21.41 -3.97
C ALA A 51 25.33 -21.17 -2.73
N CYS A 52 25.52 -20.03 -2.07
CA CYS A 52 24.74 -19.74 -0.86
C CYS A 52 23.26 -19.43 -1.18
N PRO A 53 22.36 -19.60 -0.20
CA PRO A 53 20.94 -19.29 -0.35
C PRO A 53 20.66 -17.88 -0.86
N TRP A 54 21.53 -16.92 -0.56
CA TRP A 54 21.38 -15.52 -0.99
C TRP A 54 21.75 -15.32 -2.46
N CYS A 55 22.84 -15.94 -2.94
CA CYS A 55 23.21 -15.90 -4.35
C CYS A 55 22.24 -16.69 -5.24
N LEU A 56 21.58 -17.70 -4.68
CA LEU A 56 20.51 -18.46 -5.33
C LEU A 56 19.11 -17.89 -5.07
N GLY A 57 19.05 -16.80 -4.31
CA GLY A 57 17.83 -16.11 -3.95
C GLY A 57 17.25 -15.32 -5.12
N SER A 58 15.96 -14.99 -5.01
CA SER A 58 15.28 -14.13 -5.97
C SER A 58 14.94 -12.79 -5.32
N PRO A 59 14.91 -11.68 -6.10
CA PRO A 59 14.45 -10.40 -5.58
C PRO A 59 12.97 -10.47 -5.19
N CYS A 60 12.60 -9.72 -4.14
CA CYS A 60 11.22 -9.53 -3.73
C CYS A 60 10.44 -8.75 -4.79
N GLU A 61 9.25 -9.22 -5.19
CA GLU A 61 8.40 -8.54 -6.18
C GLU A 61 7.89 -7.14 -5.75
N GLU A 62 8.13 -6.73 -4.50
CA GLU A 62 7.67 -5.44 -3.94
C GLU A 62 8.78 -4.43 -3.65
N CYS A 63 9.94 -4.90 -3.21
CA CYS A 63 11.00 -4.02 -2.68
C CYS A 63 12.39 -4.43 -3.15
N ASP A 64 12.47 -5.40 -4.07
CA ASP A 64 13.71 -5.92 -4.67
C ASP A 64 14.74 -6.52 -3.71
N THR A 65 14.48 -6.51 -2.39
CA THR A 65 15.31 -7.19 -1.40
C THR A 65 15.44 -8.68 -1.73
N ILE A 66 16.68 -9.18 -1.74
CA ILE A 66 16.97 -10.58 -2.03
C ILE A 66 16.36 -11.49 -0.96
N ILE A 67 15.54 -12.44 -1.42
CA ILE A 67 14.94 -13.47 -0.59
C ILE A 67 15.85 -14.71 -0.65
N PRO A 68 16.40 -15.18 0.48
CA PRO A 68 17.24 -16.36 0.47
C PRO A 68 16.45 -17.60 0.02
N ASN A 69 17.05 -18.41 -0.83
CA ASN A 69 16.48 -19.66 -1.31
C ASN A 69 16.44 -20.71 -0.18
N LYS A 70 15.24 -20.96 0.36
CA LYS A 70 15.00 -21.91 1.47
C LYS A 70 14.24 -23.17 1.02
N GLY A 71 14.43 -23.64 -0.21
CA GLY A 71 13.88 -24.93 -0.66
C GLY A 71 13.31 -24.91 -2.07
N ARG A 72 12.36 -25.82 -2.33
CA ARG A 72 11.86 -26.09 -3.69
C ARG A 72 11.06 -24.93 -4.29
N MET A 73 10.39 -24.14 -3.46
CA MET A 73 9.54 -23.03 -3.87
C MET A 73 10.04 -21.74 -3.20
N PRO A 74 10.77 -20.87 -3.92
CA PRO A 74 11.22 -19.60 -3.36
C PRO A 74 10.00 -18.71 -3.07
N ALA A 75 10.03 -18.02 -1.93
CA ALA A 75 9.01 -17.03 -1.62
C ALA A 75 9.12 -15.85 -2.60
N LYS A 76 7.97 -15.29 -2.98
CA LYS A 76 7.89 -14.13 -3.89
C LYS A 76 8.05 -12.79 -3.17
N THR A 77 7.90 -12.80 -1.85
CA THR A 77 7.93 -11.61 -0.99
C THR A 77 8.80 -11.85 0.24
N CYS A 78 9.54 -10.83 0.68
CA CYS A 78 10.51 -10.95 1.77
C CYS A 78 9.91 -10.81 3.18
N SER A 79 8.72 -10.22 3.30
CA SER A 79 8.07 -9.90 4.57
C SER A 79 6.55 -9.96 4.47
N GLU A 80 5.88 -9.94 5.63
CA GLU A 80 4.42 -9.83 5.68
C GLU A 80 3.92 -8.54 5.05
N ALA A 81 4.61 -7.42 5.31
CA ALA A 81 4.29 -6.14 4.69
C ALA A 81 4.33 -6.21 3.16
N CYS A 82 5.36 -6.85 2.59
CA CYS A 82 5.46 -7.08 1.15
C CYS A 82 4.37 -8.05 0.66
N ARG A 83 4.06 -9.10 1.41
CA ARG A 83 2.96 -10.03 1.06
C ARG A 83 1.63 -9.29 0.93
N VAL A 84 1.32 -8.42 1.90
CA VAL A 84 0.10 -7.59 1.91
C VAL A 84 0.14 -6.56 0.77
N ALA A 85 1.27 -5.85 0.57
CA ALA A 85 1.42 -4.89 -0.53
C ALA A 85 1.18 -5.54 -1.90
N ARG A 86 1.75 -6.73 -2.10
CA ARG A 86 1.57 -7.54 -3.30
C ARG A 86 0.11 -7.95 -3.53
N ALA A 87 -0.56 -8.41 -2.47
CA ALA A 87 -1.97 -8.77 -2.53
C ALA A 87 -2.82 -7.56 -2.88
N ASN A 88 -2.57 -6.41 -2.25
CA ASN A 88 -3.26 -5.15 -2.52
C ASN A 88 -3.05 -4.66 -3.96
N ARG A 89 -1.83 -4.74 -4.49
CA ARG A 89 -1.57 -4.38 -5.90
C ARG A 89 -2.38 -5.26 -6.85
N ARG A 90 -2.32 -6.58 -6.67
CA ARG A 90 -3.06 -7.54 -7.50
C ARG A 90 -4.57 -7.37 -7.40
N GLU A 91 -5.06 -7.09 -6.20
CA GLU A 91 -6.47 -6.79 -5.96
C GLU A 91 -6.89 -5.51 -6.69
N ARG A 92 -6.09 -4.45 -6.61
CA ARG A 92 -6.34 -3.21 -7.35
C ARG A 92 -6.37 -3.45 -8.86
N GLU A 93 -5.41 -4.20 -9.40
CA GLU A 93 -5.40 -4.58 -10.82
C GLU A 93 -6.64 -5.41 -11.20
N ARG A 94 -7.08 -6.33 -10.34
CA ARG A 94 -8.32 -7.08 -10.55
C ARG A 94 -9.52 -6.14 -10.55
N TYR A 95 -9.64 -5.28 -9.55
CA TYR A 95 -10.72 -4.32 -9.40
C TYR A 95 -10.84 -3.41 -10.62
N GLU A 96 -9.72 -2.83 -11.08
CA GLU A 96 -9.68 -1.98 -12.27
C GLU A 96 -10.19 -2.71 -13.53
N ARG A 97 -9.94 -4.01 -13.67
CA ARG A 97 -10.47 -4.80 -14.79
C ARG A 97 -11.96 -5.08 -14.71
N ILE A 98 -12.54 -5.17 -13.50
CA ILE A 98 -13.92 -5.65 -13.32
C ILE A 98 -14.91 -4.53 -12.98
N LYS A 99 -14.46 -3.38 -12.45
CA LYS A 99 -15.32 -2.35 -11.85
C LYS A 99 -16.37 -1.78 -12.82
N ASP A 100 -16.07 -1.81 -14.12
CA ASP A 100 -16.95 -1.29 -15.17
C ASP A 100 -17.83 -2.34 -15.83
N THR A 101 -17.68 -3.61 -15.45
CA THR A 101 -18.54 -4.68 -15.94
C THR A 101 -19.95 -4.57 -15.36
N GLU A 102 -20.96 -4.87 -16.17
CA GLU A 102 -22.37 -4.85 -15.74
C GLU A 102 -22.61 -5.77 -14.54
N HIS A 103 -22.07 -7.00 -14.60
CA HIS A 103 -22.17 -7.96 -13.50
C HIS A 103 -21.61 -7.40 -12.18
N PHE A 104 -20.44 -6.74 -12.22
CA PHE A 104 -19.87 -6.14 -11.01
C PHE A 104 -20.73 -4.97 -10.50
N ARG A 105 -21.21 -4.10 -11.39
CA ARG A 105 -22.08 -2.98 -11.02
C ARG A 105 -23.39 -3.48 -10.37
N ALA A 106 -24.02 -4.51 -10.95
CA ALA A 106 -25.24 -5.11 -10.42
C ALA A 106 -25.01 -5.78 -9.05
N THR A 107 -23.97 -6.60 -8.92
CA THR A 107 -23.64 -7.25 -7.64
C THR A 107 -23.25 -6.24 -6.56
N ARG A 108 -22.53 -5.18 -6.92
CA ARG A 108 -22.17 -4.09 -6.01
C ARG A 108 -23.39 -3.31 -5.54
N ALA A 109 -24.33 -3.00 -6.45
CA ALA A 109 -25.58 -2.31 -6.13
C ALA A 109 -26.44 -3.15 -5.18
N ALA A 110 -26.66 -4.43 -5.50
CA ALA A 110 -27.42 -5.35 -4.64
C ALA A 110 -26.82 -5.49 -3.23
N TYR A 111 -25.48 -5.48 -3.12
CA TYR A 111 -24.81 -5.47 -1.82
C TYR A 111 -25.06 -4.17 -1.04
N LEU A 112 -25.03 -3.01 -1.71
CA LEU A 112 -25.31 -1.72 -1.06
C LEU A 112 -26.75 -1.62 -0.58
N GLU A 113 -27.71 -2.08 -1.39
CA GLU A 113 -29.13 -2.12 -1.01
C GLU A 113 -29.32 -2.99 0.22
N ARG A 114 -28.75 -4.20 0.24
CA ARG A 114 -28.80 -5.07 1.41
C ARG A 114 -28.18 -4.42 2.64
N LEU A 115 -27.04 -3.75 2.48
CA LEU A 115 -26.39 -3.04 3.58
C LEU A 115 -27.26 -1.90 4.10
N ALA A 116 -27.89 -1.12 3.21
CA ALA A 116 -28.81 -0.06 3.58
C ALA A 116 -30.01 -0.62 4.36
N SER A 117 -30.65 -1.68 3.85
CA SER A 117 -31.76 -2.33 4.57
C SER A 117 -31.35 -2.86 5.95
N LEU A 118 -30.12 -3.41 6.08
CA LEU A 118 -29.59 -3.83 7.38
C LEU A 118 -29.35 -2.65 8.32
N MET A 119 -28.84 -1.53 7.80
CA MET A 119 -28.63 -0.33 8.59
C MET A 119 -29.96 0.28 9.07
N ASP A 120 -31.00 0.21 8.26
CA ASP A 120 -32.35 0.67 8.62
C ASP A 120 -33.00 -0.26 9.66
N ALA A 121 -32.84 -1.58 9.50
CA ALA A 121 -33.39 -2.57 10.44
C ALA A 121 -32.65 -2.59 11.79
N TYR A 122 -31.35 -2.28 11.80
CA TYR A 122 -30.49 -2.36 12.98
C TYR A 122 -29.72 -1.04 13.21
N PRO A 123 -30.30 -0.09 13.96
CA PRO A 123 -29.67 1.21 14.21
C PRO A 123 -28.31 1.13 14.91
N GLU A 124 -28.11 0.14 15.78
CA GLU A 124 -26.82 -0.09 16.46
C GLU A 124 -25.71 -0.48 15.47
N LEU A 125 -26.04 -1.32 14.47
CA LEU A 125 -25.12 -1.66 13.40
C LEU A 125 -24.80 -0.42 12.56
N ALA A 126 -25.80 0.38 12.22
CA ALA A 126 -25.60 1.62 11.48
C ALA A 126 -24.71 2.62 12.24
N GLU A 127 -24.86 2.71 13.56
CA GLU A 127 -24.02 3.56 14.39
C GLU A 127 -22.59 3.03 14.50
N SER A 128 -22.41 1.72 14.64
CA SER A 128 -21.08 1.08 14.63
C SER A 128 -20.33 1.36 13.33
N ILE A 129 -20.99 1.20 12.17
CA ILE A 129 -20.41 1.51 10.85
C ILE A 129 -20.05 2.99 10.75
N ARG A 130 -20.92 3.89 11.23
CA ARG A 130 -20.67 5.34 11.24
C ARG A 130 -19.49 5.69 12.15
N GLU A 131 -19.36 5.05 13.31
CA GLU A 131 -18.27 5.28 14.24
C GLU A 131 -16.92 4.80 13.68
N ASP A 132 -16.89 3.63 13.04
CA ASP A 132 -15.71 3.13 12.36
C ASP A 132 -15.27 4.09 11.24
N HIS A 133 -16.22 4.61 10.46
CA HIS A 133 -15.94 5.62 9.45
C HIS A 133 -15.39 6.91 10.08
N ARG A 134 -16.01 7.42 11.16
CA ARG A 134 -15.50 8.60 11.90
C ARG A 134 -14.08 8.36 12.42
N ARG A 135 -13.79 7.18 12.96
CA ARG A 135 -12.45 6.81 13.43
C ARG A 135 -11.43 6.80 12.30
N ALA A 136 -11.75 6.21 11.16
CA ALA A 136 -10.88 6.20 9.99
C ALA A 136 -10.59 7.61 9.47
N VAL A 137 -11.62 8.46 9.39
CA VAL A 137 -11.47 9.87 8.98
C VAL A 137 -10.61 10.65 9.96
N ARG A 138 -10.80 10.47 11.27
CA ARG A 138 -9.98 11.12 12.31
C ARG A 138 -8.52 10.71 12.18
N ALA A 139 -8.24 9.41 12.14
CA ALA A 139 -6.87 8.89 11.99
C ALA A 139 -6.19 9.38 10.70
N TRP A 140 -6.94 9.47 9.60
CA TRP A 140 -6.41 10.00 8.36
C TRP A 140 -6.13 11.51 8.45
N ARG A 141 -7.02 12.30 9.06
CA ARG A 141 -6.79 13.73 9.31
C ARG A 141 -5.57 13.96 10.19
N GLU A 142 -5.41 13.20 11.26
CA GLU A 142 -4.24 13.27 12.14
C GLU A 142 -2.93 13.07 11.36
N ARG A 143 -2.89 12.05 10.50
CA ARG A 143 -1.72 11.79 9.62
C ARG A 143 -1.43 12.96 8.68
N GLN A 144 -2.46 13.60 8.13
CA GLN A 144 -2.25 14.79 7.30
C GLN A 144 -1.76 15.99 8.10
N MET A 145 -2.26 16.15 9.32
CA MET A 145 -1.84 17.26 10.17
C MET A 145 -0.40 17.08 10.64
N SER A 146 0.06 15.84 10.84
CA SER A 146 1.45 15.55 11.20
C SER A 146 2.43 15.60 10.02
N ASP A 147 1.96 15.44 8.78
CA ASP A 147 2.79 15.46 7.57
C ASP A 147 2.34 16.58 6.61
N SER A 148 3.09 17.69 6.64
CA SER A 148 2.81 18.87 5.82
C SER A 148 2.90 18.60 4.31
N VAL A 149 3.77 17.69 3.86
CA VAL A 149 3.93 17.33 2.45
C VAL A 149 2.73 16.51 2.00
N LEU A 150 2.34 15.49 2.78
CA LEU A 150 1.15 14.70 2.52
C LEU A 150 -0.12 15.57 2.43
N ARG A 151 -0.26 16.53 3.34
CA ARG A 151 -1.38 17.48 3.33
C ARG A 151 -1.39 18.35 2.08
N ALA A 152 -0.24 18.90 1.68
CA ALA A 152 -0.14 19.72 0.48
C ALA A 152 -0.53 18.92 -0.78
N CYS A 153 0.01 17.70 -0.93
CA CYS A 153 -0.33 16.79 -2.03
C CYS A 153 -1.82 16.47 -2.07
N TYR A 154 -2.45 16.21 -0.92
CA TYR A 154 -3.88 15.95 -0.86
C TYR A 154 -4.72 17.17 -1.27
N LEU A 155 -4.40 18.36 -0.74
CA LEU A 155 -5.13 19.58 -1.07
C LEU A 155 -5.04 19.89 -2.56
N GLU A 156 -3.86 19.67 -3.15
CA GLU A 156 -3.66 19.84 -4.59
C GLU A 156 -4.49 18.84 -5.41
N ALA A 157 -4.41 17.55 -5.07
CA ALA A 157 -5.21 16.51 -5.74
C ALA A 157 -6.73 16.74 -5.55
N HIS A 158 -7.14 17.33 -4.42
CA HIS A 158 -8.53 17.74 -4.20
C HIS A 158 -8.92 18.90 -5.11
N ARG A 159 -8.10 19.96 -5.20
CA ARG A 159 -8.32 21.10 -6.12
C ARG A 159 -8.46 20.64 -7.57
N GLN A 160 -7.58 19.75 -8.03
CA GLN A 160 -7.62 19.23 -9.40
C GLN A 160 -8.88 18.41 -9.68
N ARG A 161 -9.33 17.58 -8.73
CA ARG A 161 -10.58 16.83 -8.87
C ARG A 161 -11.80 17.73 -8.93
N GLU A 162 -11.87 18.75 -8.05
CA GLU A 162 -12.95 19.73 -8.09
C GLU A 162 -12.94 20.56 -9.38
N ALA A 163 -11.76 20.98 -9.86
CA ALA A 163 -11.64 21.69 -11.14
C ALA A 163 -12.19 20.85 -12.30
N LYS A 164 -11.78 19.58 -12.41
CA LYS A 164 -12.28 18.64 -13.44
C LYS A 164 -13.79 18.42 -13.32
N ARG A 165 -14.30 18.27 -12.10
CA ARG A 165 -15.73 18.12 -11.84
C ARG A 165 -16.51 19.34 -12.34
N LEU A 166 -16.02 20.56 -12.04
CA LEU A 166 -16.66 21.80 -12.48
C LEU A 166 -16.54 22.01 -13.98
N GLU A 167 -15.41 21.64 -14.60
CA GLU A 167 -15.24 21.64 -16.05
C GLU A 167 -16.27 20.73 -16.73
N HIS A 168 -16.45 19.52 -16.21
CA HIS A 168 -17.46 18.59 -16.70
C HIS A 168 -18.88 19.16 -16.57
N ILE A 169 -19.23 19.75 -15.42
CA ILE A 169 -20.54 20.41 -15.23
C ILE A 169 -20.71 21.57 -16.21
N ARG A 170 -19.67 22.38 -16.45
CA ARG A 170 -19.71 23.52 -17.37
C ARG A 170 -19.80 23.12 -18.84
N SER A 171 -19.35 21.91 -19.19
CA SER A 171 -19.39 21.41 -20.56
C SER A 171 -20.80 21.12 -21.05
N ASP A 172 -21.75 20.90 -20.13
CA ASP A 172 -23.16 20.72 -20.41
C ASP A 172 -23.96 21.96 -19.92
N PRO A 173 -24.55 22.76 -20.84
CA PRO A 173 -25.31 23.95 -20.48
C PRO A 173 -26.45 23.68 -19.49
N GLU A 174 -27.18 22.56 -19.64
CA GLU A 174 -28.30 22.23 -18.75
C GLU A 174 -27.80 21.89 -17.35
N ALA A 175 -26.79 21.01 -17.24
CA ALA A 175 -26.15 20.69 -15.98
C ALA A 175 -25.54 21.92 -15.28
N TYR A 176 -24.97 22.85 -16.05
CA TYR A 176 -24.44 24.09 -15.50
C TYR A 176 -25.53 25.01 -14.95
N THR A 177 -26.64 25.18 -15.66
CA THR A 177 -27.77 25.99 -15.17
C THR A 177 -28.37 25.41 -13.89
N GLU A 178 -28.54 24.09 -13.83
CA GLU A 178 -29.02 23.38 -12.65
C GLU A 178 -28.04 23.50 -11.47
N HIS A 179 -26.74 23.41 -11.75
CA HIS A 179 -25.70 23.62 -10.75
C HIS A 179 -25.78 25.02 -10.13
N LEU A 180 -25.94 26.06 -10.95
CA LEU A 180 -26.11 27.43 -10.46
C LEU A 180 -27.40 27.60 -9.65
N ARG A 181 -28.51 26.99 -10.09
CA ARG A 181 -29.78 27.01 -9.35
C ARG A 181 -29.61 26.42 -7.96
N ARG A 182 -29.03 25.22 -7.85
CA ARG A 182 -28.75 24.57 -6.56
C ARG A 182 -27.80 25.39 -5.69
N GLN A 183 -26.79 26.03 -6.28
CA GLN A 183 -25.86 26.87 -5.54
C GLN A 183 -26.57 28.08 -4.92
N ARG A 184 -27.49 28.72 -5.68
CA ARG A 184 -28.31 29.82 -5.18
C ARG A 184 -29.25 29.35 -4.08
N GLU A 185 -29.95 28.24 -4.28
CA GLU A 185 -30.84 27.66 -3.27
C GLU A 185 -30.10 27.34 -1.98
N TRP A 186 -28.93 26.72 -2.08
CA TRP A 186 -28.08 26.46 -0.92
C TRP A 186 -27.70 27.76 -0.21
N TYR A 187 -27.23 28.77 -0.95
CA TYR A 187 -26.88 30.07 -0.36
C TYR A 187 -28.07 30.73 0.35
N HIS A 188 -29.26 30.68 -0.25
CA HIS A 188 -30.48 31.23 0.35
C HIS A 188 -31.01 30.40 1.52
N SER A 189 -30.63 29.12 1.63
CA SER A 189 -30.99 28.26 2.76
C SER A 189 -30.15 28.48 4.01
N LEU A 190 -29.05 29.25 3.91
CA LEU A 190 -28.17 29.51 5.05
C LEU A 190 -28.84 30.45 6.06
N SER A 191 -28.73 30.09 7.35
CA SER A 191 -29.04 31.01 8.44
C SER A 191 -28.03 32.17 8.47
N ASP A 192 -28.41 33.29 9.08
CA ASP A 192 -27.51 34.44 9.26
C ASP A 192 -26.22 34.04 10.01
N ALA A 193 -26.35 33.18 11.03
CA ALA A 193 -25.24 32.60 11.77
C ALA A 193 -24.32 31.74 10.87
N ASP A 194 -24.90 30.89 10.00
CA ASP A 194 -24.11 30.06 9.08
C ASP A 194 -23.40 30.90 8.02
N TYR A 195 -24.07 31.93 7.51
CA TYR A 195 -23.49 32.86 6.56
C TYR A 195 -22.26 33.56 7.14
N HIS A 196 -22.38 34.10 8.37
CA HIS A 196 -21.27 34.74 9.08
C HIS A 196 -20.10 33.77 9.29
N ARG A 197 -20.36 32.56 9.80
CA ARG A 197 -19.34 31.52 10.04
C ARG A 197 -18.60 31.12 8.76
N ILE A 198 -19.32 30.91 7.66
CA ILE A 198 -18.73 30.39 6.42
C ILE A 198 -17.96 31.47 5.65
N PHE A 199 -18.52 32.68 5.54
CA PHE A 199 -18.01 33.71 4.62
C PHE A 199 -17.34 34.91 5.29
N VAL A 200 -17.69 35.23 6.53
CA VAL A 200 -17.26 36.46 7.22
C VAL A 200 -16.09 36.17 8.16
N GLU A 201 -16.22 35.23 9.10
CA GLU A 201 -15.20 34.94 10.11
C GLU A 201 -13.82 34.65 9.49
N GLY A 202 -13.77 33.75 8.51
CA GLY A 202 -12.51 33.42 7.82
C GLY A 202 -11.93 34.56 6.99
N ARG A 203 -12.73 35.58 6.62
CA ARG A 203 -12.26 36.78 5.93
C ARG A 203 -11.63 37.76 6.93
N GLU A 204 -12.27 37.93 8.08
CA GLU A 204 -11.79 38.77 9.18
C GLU A 204 -10.48 38.21 9.77
N GLU A 205 -10.38 36.90 9.99
CA GLU A 205 -9.14 36.26 10.45
C GLU A 205 -7.98 36.47 9.47
N ARG A 206 -8.25 36.40 8.17
CA ARG A 206 -7.26 36.66 7.12
C ARG A 206 -6.84 38.12 7.10
N ALA A 207 -7.77 39.06 7.25
CA ALA A 207 -7.48 40.49 7.35
C ALA A 207 -6.62 40.80 8.60
N LEU A 208 -6.98 40.23 9.75
CA LEU A 208 -6.23 40.36 11.02
C LEU A 208 -4.83 39.73 10.97
N ARG A 209 -4.63 38.68 10.18
CA ARG A 209 -3.28 38.11 9.94
C ARG A 209 -2.45 38.95 8.99
N LYS A 210 -3.08 39.61 8.02
CA LYS A 210 -2.39 40.52 7.08
C LYS A 210 -1.89 41.76 7.82
N ASN A 211 -2.74 42.40 8.62
CA ASN A 211 -2.40 43.59 9.41
C ASN A 211 -1.37 43.33 10.54
N ARG A 212 -1.11 42.07 10.91
CA ARG A 212 -0.08 41.70 11.90
C ARG A 212 1.29 41.39 11.28
N ARG A 213 1.38 41.37 9.95
CA ARG A 213 2.63 41.14 9.21
C ARG A 213 3.21 42.43 8.61
N GLU A 214 2.48 43.53 8.73
CA GLU A 214 2.89 44.91 8.43
C GLU A 214 3.33 45.60 9.72
#